data_AF-A0A930SQC7-F1
#
_entry.id   AF-A0A930SQC7-F1
#
_cell.length_a   1.000
_cell.length_b   1.000
_cell.length_c   1.000
_cell.angle_alpha   90.00
_cell.angle_beta   90.00
_cell.angle_gamma   90.00
#
_symmetry.space_group_name_H-M   'P 1'
#
loop_
_entity.id
_entity.type
_entity.pdbx_description
1 polymer ?
#
loop_
_entity_poly.entity_id
_entity_poly.type
_entity_poly.pdbx_seq_one_letter_code
_entity_poly.pdbx_strand_id
1 'polypeptide(L)'
;MIHSLVSLKSIRWSALQIITAGLLVGGVAPLTASRAIANDYSRCAADLVGLGIDGETAAAACALAFRPTEVSGCVARVAEVSAIAPRDALSACSRDRRPPEVATCVANIHDALPVPDSRAVLTRCHRSLLPVRYSDCVVGLAETGNLSTNESLSRCISAGYRPENVAPTYLPMN
;
A
#
# COMPACT_ATOMS: atom_id res chain seq x y z
N MET A 1 -45.26 -21.06 75.82
CA MET A 1 -44.48 -21.25 77.06
C MET A 1 -43.94 -22.67 77.09
N ILE A 2 -42.69 -22.86 76.69
CA ILE A 2 -41.91 -24.08 76.95
C ILE A 2 -40.48 -23.59 77.23
N HIS A 3 -40.01 -23.82 78.45
CA HIS A 3 -38.64 -23.59 78.88
C HIS A 3 -37.75 -24.73 78.37
N SER A 4 -36.52 -24.42 77.94
CA SER A 4 -35.35 -25.27 78.17
C SER A 4 -34.06 -24.45 78.10
N LEU A 5 -33.15 -24.85 78.96
CA LEU A 5 -32.03 -24.13 79.55
C LEU A 5 -30.69 -24.63 78.97
N VAL A 6 -29.69 -23.74 78.97
CA VAL A 6 -28.24 -24.03 79.20
C VAL A 6 -27.52 -24.76 78.04
N SER A 7 -26.42 -24.26 77.47
CA SER A 7 -25.13 -24.13 78.14
C SER A 7 -24.16 -23.25 77.35
N LEU A 8 -23.64 -22.20 78.00
CA LEU A 8 -22.48 -21.46 77.54
C LEU A 8 -21.23 -22.30 77.76
N LYS A 9 -20.50 -22.64 76.69
CA LYS A 9 -19.10 -23.08 76.81
C LYS A 9 -18.19 -22.07 76.13
N SER A 10 -17.74 -21.14 76.97
CA SER A 10 -16.61 -20.25 76.73
C SER A 10 -15.32 -21.07 76.58
N ILE A 11 -14.75 -21.09 75.39
CA ILE A 11 -13.35 -21.47 75.16
C ILE A 11 -12.61 -20.22 74.71
N ARG A 12 -11.75 -19.74 75.61
CA ARG A 12 -10.84 -18.62 75.41
C ARG A 12 -9.61 -19.07 74.62
N TRP A 13 -9.12 -18.14 73.81
CA TRP A 13 -7.76 -18.03 73.28
C TRP A 13 -7.36 -18.96 72.14
N SER A 14 -7.44 -18.43 70.93
CA SER A 14 -6.24 -18.24 70.12
C SER A 14 -6.45 -17.04 69.20
N ALA A 15 -5.64 -16.02 69.41
CA ALA A 15 -5.55 -14.89 68.51
C ALA A 15 -4.94 -15.39 67.19
N LEU A 16 -5.70 -15.36 66.11
CA LEU A 16 -5.13 -15.16 64.79
C LEU A 16 -6.11 -14.37 63.94
N GLN A 17 -5.86 -13.07 63.90
CA GLN A 17 -6.48 -12.10 63.04
C GLN A 17 -6.13 -12.45 61.58
N ILE A 18 -7.12 -12.69 60.73
CA ILE A 18 -6.98 -12.41 59.30
C ILE A 18 -8.20 -11.58 58.87
N ILE A 19 -8.08 -10.27 59.09
CA ILE A 19 -8.79 -9.28 58.31
C ILE A 19 -7.88 -8.92 57.15
N THR A 20 -8.23 -9.36 55.95
CA THR A 20 -7.88 -8.61 54.73
C THR A 20 -9.09 -8.59 53.82
N ALA A 21 -9.95 -7.59 54.06
CA ALA A 21 -10.82 -7.04 53.05
C ALA A 21 -9.92 -6.42 51.95
N GLY A 22 -9.65 -7.17 50.88
CA GLY A 22 -9.01 -6.66 49.67
C GLY A 22 -10.07 -6.09 48.73
N LEU A 23 -10.29 -4.78 48.82
CA LEU A 23 -11.14 -4.01 47.94
C LEU A 23 -10.67 -4.17 46.48
N LEU A 24 -11.54 -4.64 45.58
CA LEU A 24 -11.35 -4.57 44.13
C LEU A 24 -11.39 -3.10 43.70
N VAL A 25 -10.28 -2.39 43.81
CA VAL A 25 -10.05 -1.16 43.03
C VAL A 25 -9.59 -1.61 41.66
N GLY A 26 -10.55 -1.96 40.80
CA GLY A 26 -10.35 -2.09 39.37
C GLY A 26 -9.99 -0.72 38.79
N GLY A 27 -8.72 -0.35 38.88
CA GLY A 27 -8.19 0.78 38.14
C GLY A 27 -8.34 0.48 36.65
N VAL A 28 -9.32 1.10 36.01
CA VAL A 28 -9.32 1.29 34.57
C VAL A 28 -8.15 2.23 34.26
N ALA A 29 -6.94 1.67 34.18
CA ALA A 29 -5.88 2.36 33.49
C ALA A 29 -6.42 2.69 32.09
N PRO A 30 -6.37 3.95 31.63
CA PRO A 30 -6.63 4.20 30.22
C PRO A 30 -5.62 3.36 29.47
N LEU A 31 -6.11 2.37 28.71
CA LEU A 31 -5.33 1.75 27.67
C LEU A 31 -4.98 2.89 26.72
N THR A 32 -3.86 3.56 26.97
CA THR A 32 -3.19 4.32 25.92
C THR A 32 -2.90 3.26 24.88
N ALA A 33 -3.73 3.20 23.84
CA ALA A 33 -3.43 2.41 22.66
C ALA A 33 -1.99 2.79 22.31
N SER A 34 -1.07 1.84 22.45
CA SER A 34 0.26 2.01 21.94
C SER A 34 0.06 2.46 20.51
N ARG A 35 0.57 3.64 20.15
CA ARG A 35 0.64 4.02 18.73
C ARG A 35 1.38 2.86 18.10
N ALA A 36 0.64 1.99 17.39
CA ALA A 36 1.23 0.92 16.64
C ALA A 36 2.35 1.57 15.84
N ILE A 37 3.57 1.06 15.96
CA ILE A 37 4.67 1.48 15.09
C ILE A 37 4.08 1.40 13.69
N ALA A 38 3.92 2.55 13.04
CA ALA A 38 3.23 2.62 11.76
C ALA A 38 4.07 1.83 10.77
N ASN A 39 3.73 0.56 10.59
CA ASN A 39 4.36 -0.29 9.62
C ASN A 39 3.93 0.18 8.23
N ASP A 40 4.71 -0.20 7.21
CA ASP A 40 4.53 0.33 5.86
C ASP A 40 3.12 0.07 5.29
N TYR A 41 2.42 -0.96 5.77
CA TYR A 41 1.02 -1.23 5.41
C TYR A 41 0.05 -0.19 5.99
N SER A 42 0.21 0.15 7.27
CA SER A 42 -0.62 1.18 7.92
C SER A 42 -0.43 2.56 7.30
N ARG A 43 0.81 2.89 6.89
CA ARG A 43 1.12 4.13 6.17
C ARG A 43 0.50 4.13 4.78
N CYS A 44 0.70 3.05 4.01
CA CYS A 44 0.07 2.88 2.71
C CYS A 44 -1.46 3.05 2.77
N ALA A 45 -2.12 2.40 3.73
CA ALA A 45 -3.58 2.49 3.85
C ALA A 45 -4.03 3.91 4.20
N ALA A 46 -3.34 4.57 5.14
CA ALA A 46 -3.63 5.96 5.49
C ALA A 46 -3.42 6.92 4.30
N ASP A 47 -2.35 6.74 3.53
CA ASP A 47 -2.07 7.54 2.34
C ASP A 47 -3.17 7.37 1.28
N LEU A 48 -3.55 6.12 0.96
CA LEU A 48 -4.61 5.85 -0.02
C LEU A 48 -5.98 6.39 0.43
N VAL A 49 -6.31 6.28 1.72
CA VAL A 49 -7.53 6.88 2.29
C VAL A 49 -7.48 8.41 2.21
N GLY A 50 -6.31 9.02 2.45
CA GLY A 50 -6.10 10.46 2.27
C GLY A 50 -6.32 10.93 0.83
N LEU A 51 -6.14 10.05 -0.16
CA LEU A 51 -6.46 10.28 -1.56
C LEU A 51 -7.93 9.97 -1.92
N GLY A 52 -8.79 9.65 -0.93
CA GLY A 52 -10.21 9.39 -1.14
C GLY A 52 -10.56 7.97 -1.60
N ILE A 53 -9.63 7.01 -1.48
CA ILE A 53 -9.91 5.58 -1.66
C ILE A 53 -10.57 5.05 -0.38
N ASP A 54 -11.61 4.24 -0.49
CA ASP A 54 -12.26 3.68 0.70
C ASP A 54 -11.31 2.76 1.48
N GLY A 55 -11.52 2.68 2.80
CA GLY A 55 -10.62 1.96 3.70
C GLY A 55 -10.49 0.47 3.41
N GLU A 56 -11.55 -0.18 2.92
CA GLU A 56 -11.51 -1.61 2.58
C GLU A 56 -10.65 -1.85 1.33
N THR A 57 -10.87 -1.07 0.28
CA THR A 57 -10.06 -1.11 -0.95
C THR A 57 -8.60 -0.78 -0.66
N ALA A 58 -8.34 0.25 0.15
CA ALA A 58 -6.99 0.64 0.55
C ALA A 58 -6.29 -0.48 1.34
N ALA A 59 -6.97 -1.05 2.35
CA ALA A 59 -6.43 -2.14 3.15
C ALA A 59 -6.12 -3.38 2.29
N ALA A 60 -7.05 -3.76 1.40
CA ALA A 60 -6.87 -4.90 0.50
C ALA A 60 -5.67 -4.69 -0.44
N ALA A 61 -5.55 -3.52 -1.07
CA ALA A 61 -4.45 -3.23 -1.98
C ALA A 61 -3.10 -3.21 -1.26
N CYS A 62 -3.02 -2.57 -0.09
CA CYS A 62 -1.77 -2.52 0.68
C CYS A 62 -1.37 -3.90 1.21
N ALA A 63 -2.32 -4.72 1.66
CA ALA A 63 -2.05 -6.08 2.15
C ALA A 63 -1.47 -7.00 1.06
N LEU A 64 -1.84 -6.79 -0.21
CA LEU A 64 -1.32 -7.55 -1.35
C LEU A 64 0.01 -7.00 -1.90
N ALA A 65 0.42 -5.80 -1.50
CA ALA A 65 1.63 -5.16 -2.00
C ALA A 65 2.88 -5.71 -1.31
N PHE A 66 3.89 -6.08 -2.12
CA PHE A 66 5.21 -6.43 -1.61
C PHE A 66 5.97 -5.20 -1.05
N ARG A 67 5.74 -4.02 -1.64
CA ARG A 67 6.26 -2.71 -1.21
C ARG A 67 5.11 -1.71 -1.07
N PRO A 68 4.37 -1.75 0.06
CA PRO A 68 3.11 -1.00 0.18
C PRO A 68 3.28 0.52 0.06
N THR A 69 4.34 1.10 0.63
CA THR A 69 4.63 2.55 0.52
C THR A 69 5.01 3.00 -0.90
N GLU A 70 5.60 2.12 -1.72
CA GLU A 70 5.86 2.42 -3.12
C GLU A 70 4.55 2.45 -3.93
N VAL A 71 3.58 1.58 -3.60
CA VAL A 71 2.26 1.61 -4.21
C VAL A 71 1.53 2.91 -3.87
N SER A 72 1.45 3.30 -2.59
CA SER A 72 0.77 4.55 -2.21
C SER A 72 1.46 5.78 -2.80
N GLY A 73 2.80 5.82 -2.80
CA GLY A 73 3.57 6.88 -3.43
C GLY A 73 3.36 6.98 -4.95
N CYS A 74 3.26 5.85 -5.65
CA CYS A 74 2.92 5.83 -7.07
C CYS A 74 1.53 6.42 -7.33
N VAL A 75 0.52 6.03 -6.54
CA VAL A 75 -0.85 6.53 -6.70
C VAL A 75 -0.92 8.04 -6.46
N ALA A 76 -0.30 8.52 -5.38
CA ALA A 76 -0.26 9.94 -5.05
C ALA A 76 0.35 10.74 -6.20
N ARG A 77 1.53 10.32 -6.68
CA ARG A 77 2.24 11.03 -7.74
C ARG A 77 1.50 11.00 -9.07
N VAL A 78 0.94 9.85 -9.47
CA VAL A 78 0.16 9.76 -10.71
C VAL A 78 -1.10 10.64 -10.62
N ALA A 79 -1.85 10.60 -9.53
CA ALA A 79 -3.04 11.41 -9.36
C ALA A 79 -2.72 12.91 -9.43
N GLU A 80 -1.61 13.33 -8.82
CA GLU A 80 -1.12 14.71 -8.83
C GLU A 80 -0.77 15.20 -10.24
N VAL A 81 0.10 14.49 -10.97
CA VAL A 81 0.66 15.02 -12.24
C VAL A 81 -0.27 14.85 -13.44
N SER A 82 -1.21 13.91 -13.37
CA SER A 82 -1.99 13.49 -14.54
C SER A 82 -3.51 13.70 -14.39
N ALA A 83 -3.96 14.20 -13.23
CA ALA A 83 -5.36 14.35 -12.86
C ALA A 83 -6.20 13.06 -13.01
N ILE A 84 -5.56 11.89 -13.01
CA ILE A 84 -6.22 10.59 -13.01
C ILE A 84 -6.83 10.33 -11.64
N ALA A 85 -8.05 9.79 -11.61
CA ALA A 85 -8.71 9.43 -10.37
C ALA A 85 -7.84 8.45 -9.54
N PRO A 86 -7.67 8.66 -8.23
CA PRO A 86 -6.81 7.82 -7.39
C PRO A 86 -7.09 6.32 -7.49
N ARG A 87 -8.35 5.91 -7.68
CA ARG A 87 -8.69 4.48 -7.91
C ARG A 87 -8.14 3.92 -9.22
N ASP A 88 -8.15 4.71 -10.29
CA ASP A 88 -7.61 4.29 -11.59
C ASP A 88 -6.08 4.17 -11.50
N ALA A 89 -5.43 5.13 -10.83
CA ALA A 89 -4.00 5.07 -10.53
C ALA A 89 -3.65 3.87 -9.65
N LEU A 90 -4.44 3.58 -8.61
CA LEU A 90 -4.26 2.40 -7.75
C LEU A 90 -4.32 1.10 -8.55
N SER A 91 -5.26 1.00 -9.49
CA SER A 91 -5.38 -0.15 -10.36
C SER A 91 -4.08 -0.42 -11.12
N ALA A 92 -3.44 0.61 -11.66
CA ALA A 92 -2.17 0.47 -12.39
C ALA A 92 -0.98 0.23 -11.45
N CYS A 93 -0.82 1.07 -10.41
CA CYS A 93 0.32 1.02 -9.50
C CYS A 93 0.39 -0.28 -8.68
N SER A 94 -0.75 -0.84 -8.26
CA SER A 94 -0.77 -2.07 -7.45
C SER A 94 -0.45 -3.34 -8.23
N ARG A 95 -0.60 -3.31 -9.57
CA ARG A 95 -0.33 -4.46 -10.45
C ARG A 95 1.08 -4.46 -11.02
N ASP A 96 1.79 -3.34 -10.92
CA ASP A 96 3.15 -3.21 -11.43
C ASP A 96 4.16 -3.69 -10.38
N ARG A 97 5.26 -4.29 -10.84
CA ARG A 97 6.36 -4.74 -9.95
C ARG A 97 7.31 -3.59 -9.58
N ARG A 98 7.20 -2.44 -10.24
CA ARG A 98 8.03 -1.24 -10.09
C ARG A 98 7.14 0.02 -10.06
N PRO A 99 6.24 0.17 -9.05
CA PRO A 99 5.38 1.34 -8.95
C PRO A 99 6.11 2.70 -9.08
N PRO A 100 7.31 2.90 -8.48
CA PRO A 100 8.03 4.17 -8.63
C PRO A 100 8.45 4.49 -10.07
N GLU A 101 8.78 3.48 -10.88
CA GLU A 101 9.15 3.66 -12.29
C GLU A 101 7.91 4.01 -13.13
N VAL A 102 6.75 3.42 -12.85
CA VAL A 102 5.48 3.79 -13.50
C VAL A 102 5.15 5.25 -13.24
N ALA A 103 5.21 5.70 -11.99
CA ALA A 103 4.96 7.10 -11.63
C ALA A 103 5.96 8.06 -12.32
N THR A 104 7.23 7.65 -12.42
CA THR A 104 8.27 8.42 -13.12
C THR A 104 8.01 8.50 -14.61
N CYS A 105 7.61 7.39 -15.24
CA CYS A 105 7.23 7.37 -16.65
C CYS A 105 6.08 8.35 -16.95
N VAL A 106 5.03 8.32 -16.12
CA VAL A 106 3.87 9.22 -16.28
C VAL A 106 4.31 10.68 -16.12
N ALA A 107 5.04 10.99 -15.06
CA ALA A 107 5.51 12.35 -14.78
C ALA A 107 6.41 12.89 -15.92
N ASN A 108 7.42 12.12 -16.35
CA ASN A 108 8.32 12.53 -17.44
C ASN A 108 7.55 12.91 -18.72
N ILE A 109 6.51 12.14 -19.07
CA ILE A 109 5.69 12.42 -20.26
C ILE A 109 4.82 13.66 -20.05
N HIS A 110 4.21 13.82 -18.87
CA HIS A 110 3.37 14.98 -18.55
C HIS A 110 4.16 16.29 -18.42
N ASP A 111 5.39 16.22 -17.92
CA ASP A 111 6.25 17.38 -17.74
C ASP A 111 6.82 17.89 -19.07
N ALA A 112 7.04 16.99 -20.04
CA ALA A 112 7.69 17.32 -21.30
C ALA A 112 6.72 17.56 -22.47
N LEU A 113 5.55 16.91 -22.48
CA LEU A 113 4.68 16.85 -23.65
C LEU A 113 3.24 17.28 -23.35
N PRO A 114 2.52 17.84 -24.34
CA PRO A 114 1.07 17.99 -24.24
C PRO A 114 0.41 16.61 -24.22
N VAL A 115 -0.30 16.29 -23.13
CA VAL A 115 -0.97 14.99 -22.95
C VAL A 115 -2.48 15.12 -23.19
N PRO A 116 -3.01 14.58 -24.31
CA PRO A 116 -4.46 14.61 -24.58
C PRO A 116 -5.24 13.55 -23.80
N ASP A 117 -4.58 12.47 -23.36
CA ASP A 117 -5.19 11.37 -22.62
C ASP A 117 -4.21 10.79 -21.58
N SER A 118 -4.37 11.23 -20.33
CA SER A 118 -3.59 10.75 -19.20
C SER A 118 -3.74 9.25 -18.95
N ARG A 119 -4.94 8.69 -19.15
CA ARG A 119 -5.20 7.26 -18.94
C ARG A 119 -4.44 6.42 -19.96
N ALA A 120 -4.33 6.90 -21.20
CA ALA A 120 -3.52 6.28 -22.23
C ALA A 120 -2.02 6.28 -21.91
N VAL A 121 -1.50 7.34 -21.26
CA VAL A 121 -0.11 7.40 -20.76
C VAL A 121 0.08 6.39 -19.65
N LEU A 122 -0.73 6.46 -18.59
CA LEU A 122 -0.67 5.50 -17.46
C LEU A 122 -0.79 4.05 -17.95
N THR A 123 -1.67 3.81 -18.92
CA THR A 123 -1.88 2.47 -19.48
C THR A 123 -0.63 1.91 -20.14
N ARG A 124 0.15 2.74 -20.84
CA ARG A 124 1.37 2.28 -21.51
C ARG A 124 2.56 2.23 -20.57
N CYS A 125 2.67 3.17 -19.62
CA CYS A 125 3.71 3.15 -18.60
C CYS A 125 3.68 1.86 -17.77
N HIS A 126 2.52 1.45 -17.23
CA HIS A 126 2.42 0.23 -16.41
C HIS A 126 2.46 -1.08 -17.24
N ARG A 127 2.30 -1.00 -18.56
CA ARG A 127 2.47 -2.16 -19.45
C ARG A 127 3.90 -2.31 -19.96
N SER A 128 4.72 -1.27 -19.83
CA SER A 128 6.12 -1.33 -20.21
C SER A 128 6.91 -2.16 -19.20
N LEU A 129 7.82 -3.00 -19.70
CA LEU A 129 8.78 -3.72 -18.85
C LEU A 129 9.83 -2.78 -18.25
N LEU A 130 10.06 -1.62 -18.87
CA LEU A 130 11.04 -0.61 -18.47
C LEU A 130 10.39 0.78 -18.60
N PRO A 131 9.55 1.19 -17.64
CA PRO A 131 8.76 2.42 -17.75
C PRO A 131 9.60 3.68 -17.97
N VAL A 132 10.75 3.82 -17.31
CA VAL A 132 11.62 5.00 -17.47
C VAL A 132 12.18 5.09 -18.90
N ARG A 133 12.75 4.00 -19.42
CA ARG A 133 13.24 3.95 -20.82
C ARG A 133 12.11 4.18 -21.83
N TYR A 134 10.91 3.74 -21.49
CA TYR A 134 9.73 3.99 -22.33
C TYR A 134 9.39 5.48 -22.38
N SER A 135 9.39 6.20 -21.25
CA SER A 135 9.21 7.66 -21.27
C SER A 135 10.32 8.38 -22.05
N ASP A 136 11.58 7.96 -21.92
CA ASP A 136 12.69 8.56 -22.67
C ASP A 136 12.49 8.41 -24.19
N CYS A 137 12.03 7.22 -24.63
CA CYS A 137 11.67 6.99 -26.02
C CYS A 137 10.53 7.91 -26.47
N VAL A 138 9.48 8.04 -25.67
CA VAL A 138 8.28 8.82 -26.03
C VAL A 138 8.61 10.30 -26.16
N VAL A 139 9.31 10.86 -25.17
CA VAL A 139 9.75 12.25 -25.16
C VAL A 139 10.71 12.52 -26.32
N GLY A 140 11.78 11.71 -26.43
CA GLY A 140 12.78 11.90 -27.48
C GLY A 140 12.19 11.78 -28.89
N LEU A 141 11.25 10.85 -29.13
CA LEU A 141 10.63 10.68 -30.45
C LEU A 141 9.61 11.77 -30.77
N ALA A 142 8.87 12.27 -29.77
CA ALA A 142 7.96 13.39 -29.95
C ALA A 142 8.74 14.67 -30.35
N GLU A 143 9.83 14.96 -29.63
CA GLU A 143 10.66 16.16 -29.86
C GLU A 143 11.42 16.10 -31.20
N THR A 144 12.09 14.97 -31.48
CA THR A 144 12.94 14.86 -32.68
C THR A 144 12.15 14.55 -33.95
N GLY A 145 11.06 13.81 -33.83
CA GLY A 145 10.24 13.36 -34.95
C GLY A 145 9.07 14.29 -35.28
N ASN A 146 8.87 15.35 -34.50
CA ASN A 146 7.67 16.22 -34.55
C ASN A 146 6.37 15.41 -34.56
N LEU A 147 6.33 14.36 -33.72
CA LEU A 147 5.19 13.47 -33.60
C LEU A 147 4.29 13.91 -32.44
N SER A 148 3.00 13.62 -32.56
CA SER A 148 2.09 13.78 -31.42
C SER A 148 2.46 12.80 -30.30
N THR A 149 2.13 13.16 -29.06
CA THR A 149 2.30 12.29 -27.89
C THR A 149 1.70 10.89 -28.13
N ASN A 150 0.52 10.81 -28.74
CA ASN A 150 -0.13 9.54 -29.04
C ASN A 150 0.63 8.68 -30.07
N GLU A 151 1.21 9.29 -31.09
CA GLU A 151 2.04 8.59 -32.08
C GLU A 151 3.33 8.06 -31.43
N SER A 152 4.00 8.88 -30.63
CA SER A 152 5.21 8.47 -29.90
C SER A 152 4.93 7.33 -28.91
N LEU A 153 3.85 7.45 -28.14
CA LEU A 153 3.35 6.40 -27.24
C LEU A 153 3.15 5.07 -27.98
N SER A 154 2.56 5.11 -29.19
CA SER A 154 2.31 3.92 -30.01
C SER A 154 3.59 3.32 -30.58
N ARG A 155 4.54 4.14 -31.03
CA ARG A 155 5.80 3.65 -31.63
C ARG A 155 6.72 3.02 -30.59
N CYS A 156 6.79 3.62 -29.40
CA CYS A 156 7.69 3.16 -28.34
C CYS A 156 7.22 1.87 -27.66
N ILE A 157 5.92 1.58 -27.62
CA ILE A 157 5.42 0.35 -26.97
C ILE A 157 5.63 -0.87 -27.87
N SER A 158 5.67 -0.66 -29.19
CA SER A 158 5.98 -1.68 -30.19
C SER A 158 7.46 -2.05 -30.23
N ALA A 159 8.35 -1.19 -29.73
CA ALA A 159 9.78 -1.47 -29.58
C ALA A 159 10.10 -2.39 -28.39
N GLY A 160 9.15 -3.25 -28.01
CA GLY A 160 9.25 -4.16 -26.87
C GLY A 160 10.55 -4.96 -26.90
N TYR A 161 11.08 -5.23 -25.70
CA TYR A 161 12.31 -5.99 -25.49
C TYR A 161 12.31 -7.26 -26.33
N ARG A 162 13.14 -7.30 -27.37
CA ARG A 162 13.44 -8.51 -28.11
C ARG A 162 14.61 -9.14 -27.36
N PRO A 163 14.42 -10.28 -26.66
CA PRO A 163 15.54 -10.91 -25.98
C PRO A 163 16.63 -11.23 -27.00
N GLU A 164 17.77 -10.57 -26.86
CA GLU A 164 18.99 -10.94 -27.57
C GLU A 164 19.48 -12.24 -26.93
N ASN A 165 19.73 -13.27 -27.74
CA ASN A 165 20.17 -14.62 -27.33
C ASN A 165 19.08 -15.61 -26.83
N VAL A 166 17.97 -15.75 -27.56
CA VAL A 166 17.01 -16.89 -27.39
C VAL A 166 17.38 -18.13 -28.22
N ALA A 167 18.53 -18.15 -28.90
CA ALA A 167 19.00 -19.37 -29.54
C ALA A 167 19.42 -20.40 -28.48
N PRO A 168 18.93 -21.65 -28.52
CA PRO A 168 19.45 -22.69 -27.65
C PRO A 168 20.95 -22.88 -27.91
N THR A 169 21.79 -22.81 -26.87
CA THR A 169 23.23 -23.12 -26.96
C THR A 169 23.51 -24.61 -27.09
N TYR A 170 22.47 -25.45 -27.14
CA TYR A 170 22.61 -26.90 -27.33
C TYR A 170 21.37 -27.48 -28.02
N LEU A 171 21.56 -27.98 -29.25
CA LEU A 171 20.68 -28.95 -29.88
C LEU A 171 21.46 -30.27 -29.94
N PRO A 172 21.16 -31.28 -29.10
CA PRO A 172 21.73 -32.59 -29.29
C PRO A 172 21.17 -33.16 -30.58
N MET A 173 22.02 -33.34 -31.60
CA MET A 173 21.68 -34.16 -32.75
C MET A 173 21.86 -35.62 -32.36
N ASN A 174 20.78 -36.39 -32.45
CA ASN A 174 20.79 -37.85 -32.37
C ASN A 174 20.14 -38.41 -33.63
#